data_AF-A0A6U3X4B2-F1
#
_entry.id   AF-A0A6U3X4B2-F1
#
_cell.length_a   1.000
_cell.length_b   1.000
_cell.length_c   1.000
_cell.angle_alpha   90.00
_cell.angle_beta   90.00
_cell.angle_gamma   90.00
#
_symmetry.space_group_name_H-M   'P 1'
#
loop_
_entity.id
_entity.type
_entity.pdbx_description
1 polymer ?
#
loop_
_entity_poly.entity_id
_entity_poly.type
_entity_poly.pdbx_seq_one_letter_code
_entity_poly.pdbx_strand_id
1 'polypeptide(L)'
;MKRIIQSEEDTKKKTKMDALSAAEAREAQLKKEAVIAAEREAQKKAQEEEARKKEEAELALRAEEARKLRIENERRAEEEAREADRAFVASVPRGGDGVRAQIGLIREACRSNTDGSGEKEWNTAIGALHTIFTQIMSRPEEPKFRRIRRDHPKFLEDVGRHPGGKEIFIASGFRLDNIEGVSCFFSKEPNIEHDMDGWSDWFNELKETLQIIEEEMIK
;
A
#
# COMPACT_ATOMS: atom_id res chain seq x y z
N MET A 1 66.89 11.46 -87.18
CA MET A 1 66.39 12.24 -86.03
C MET A 1 64.86 12.33 -85.92
N LYS A 2 64.05 12.28 -86.99
CA LYS A 2 62.57 12.34 -86.89
C LYS A 2 61.87 11.11 -86.26
N ARG A 3 62.43 9.89 -86.39
CA ARG A 3 61.86 8.65 -85.78
C ARG A 3 62.01 8.56 -84.26
N ILE A 4 62.98 9.25 -83.67
CA ILE A 4 63.22 9.22 -82.21
C ILE A 4 62.21 10.11 -81.48
N ILE A 5 61.83 11.25 -82.08
CA ILE A 5 60.86 12.19 -81.53
C ILE A 5 59.44 11.60 -81.52
N GLN A 6 59.06 10.83 -82.55
CA GLN A 6 57.75 10.17 -82.62
C GLN A 6 57.60 9.05 -81.57
N SER A 7 58.68 8.31 -81.29
CA SER A 7 58.73 7.31 -80.22
C SER A 7 58.61 7.94 -78.82
N GLU A 8 59.12 9.16 -78.61
CA GLU A 8 59.01 9.90 -77.35
C GLU A 8 57.63 10.51 -77.13
N GLU A 9 56.94 10.94 -78.19
CA GLU A 9 55.56 11.42 -78.12
C GLU A 9 54.56 10.30 -77.84
N ASP A 10 54.77 9.12 -78.43
CA ASP A 10 53.90 7.95 -78.20
C ASP A 10 54.11 7.37 -76.79
N THR A 11 55.34 7.38 -76.27
CA THR A 11 55.61 6.99 -74.87
C THR A 11 55.08 8.02 -73.87
N LYS A 12 55.11 9.33 -74.18
CA LYS A 12 54.47 10.40 -73.37
C LYS A 12 52.94 10.33 -73.39
N LYS A 13 52.33 9.98 -74.53
CA LYS A 13 50.87 9.77 -74.62
C LYS A 13 50.44 8.51 -73.88
N LYS A 14 51.19 7.42 -74.00
CA LYS A 14 50.93 6.17 -73.28
C LYS A 14 51.04 6.35 -71.76
N THR A 15 52.09 7.01 -71.28
CA THR A 15 52.27 7.32 -69.84
C THR A 15 51.20 8.27 -69.29
N LYS A 16 50.76 9.27 -70.07
CA LYS A 16 49.62 10.12 -69.69
C LYS A 16 48.30 9.35 -69.62
N MET A 17 48.05 8.43 -70.56
CA MET A 17 46.84 7.62 -70.59
C MET A 17 46.81 6.60 -69.44
N ASP A 18 47.95 5.98 -69.14
CA ASP A 18 48.10 5.05 -68.01
C ASP A 18 47.95 5.78 -66.66
N ALA A 19 48.47 7.02 -66.56
CA ALA A 19 48.30 7.86 -65.37
C ALA A 19 46.85 8.31 -65.16
N LEU A 20 46.12 8.64 -66.23
CA LEU A 20 44.71 9.01 -66.17
C LEU A 20 43.84 7.81 -65.74
N SER A 21 44.09 6.64 -66.35
CA SER A 21 43.43 5.38 -66.00
C SER A 21 43.69 4.96 -64.55
N ALA A 22 44.93 5.13 -64.06
CA ALA A 22 45.27 4.87 -62.66
C ALA A 22 44.60 5.86 -61.68
N ALA A 23 44.43 7.12 -62.08
CA ALA A 23 43.72 8.12 -61.27
C ALA A 23 42.22 7.81 -61.18
N GLU A 24 41.58 7.46 -62.30
CA GLU A 24 40.17 7.06 -62.35
C GLU A 24 39.91 5.78 -61.55
N ALA A 25 40.81 4.79 -61.61
CA ALA A 25 40.71 3.57 -60.82
C ALA A 25 40.79 3.85 -59.31
N ARG A 26 41.68 4.77 -58.89
CA ARG A 26 41.79 5.19 -57.47
C ARG A 26 40.57 5.95 -57.00
N GLU A 27 40.04 6.87 -57.82
CA GLU A 27 38.81 7.60 -57.48
C GLU A 27 37.60 6.66 -57.38
N ALA A 28 37.49 5.69 -58.29
CA ALA A 28 36.46 4.67 -58.24
C ALA A 28 36.60 3.76 -57.01
N GLN A 29 37.83 3.44 -56.59
CA GLN A 29 38.08 2.66 -55.39
C GLN A 29 37.71 3.43 -54.11
N LEU A 30 38.09 4.71 -54.01
CA LEU A 30 37.72 5.57 -52.87
C LEU A 30 36.20 5.77 -52.77
N LYS A 31 35.50 5.93 -53.89
CA LYS A 31 34.03 6.01 -53.90
C LYS A 31 33.38 4.70 -53.44
N LYS A 32 33.90 3.54 -53.86
CA LYS A 32 33.42 2.23 -53.39
C LYS A 32 33.66 2.04 -51.89
N GLU A 33 34.85 2.40 -51.40
CA GLU A 33 35.19 2.32 -49.98
C GLU A 33 34.32 3.26 -49.13
N ALA A 34 34.04 4.48 -49.61
CA ALA A 34 33.15 5.43 -48.95
C ALA A 34 31.69 4.92 -48.88
N VAL A 35 31.17 4.31 -49.95
CA VAL A 35 29.83 3.71 -49.95
C VAL A 35 29.75 2.53 -48.97
N ILE A 36 30.76 1.66 -48.96
CA ILE A 36 30.82 0.52 -48.04
C ILE A 36 30.93 1.01 -46.59
N ALA A 37 31.72 2.06 -46.33
CA ALA A 37 31.84 2.65 -45.00
C ALA A 37 30.51 3.27 -44.52
N ALA A 38 29.82 4.01 -45.38
CA ALA A 38 28.52 4.60 -45.08
C ALA A 38 27.43 3.54 -44.82
N GLU A 39 27.43 2.44 -45.59
CA GLU A 39 26.50 1.32 -45.39
C GLU A 39 26.74 0.61 -44.05
N ARG A 40 28.01 0.39 -43.68
CA ARG A 40 28.36 -0.19 -42.36
C ARG A 40 27.96 0.71 -41.20
N GLU A 41 28.14 2.03 -41.33
CA GLU A 41 27.75 2.98 -40.29
C GLU A 41 26.21 3.03 -40.15
N ALA A 42 25.48 3.03 -41.27
CA ALA A 42 24.02 2.99 -41.27
C ALA A 42 23.49 1.69 -40.63
N GLN A 43 24.08 0.54 -40.97
CA GLN A 43 23.74 -0.74 -40.34
C GLN A 43 24.01 -0.73 -38.84
N LYS A 44 25.16 -0.19 -38.41
CA LYS A 44 25.49 -0.11 -36.99
C LYS A 44 24.50 0.77 -36.21
N LYS A 45 24.15 1.95 -36.75
CA LYS A 45 23.15 2.84 -36.15
C LYS A 45 21.76 2.20 -36.07
N ALA A 46 21.35 1.48 -37.11
CA ALA A 46 20.08 0.76 -37.11
C ALA A 46 20.05 -0.35 -36.04
N GLN A 47 21.15 -1.09 -35.89
CA GLN A 47 21.29 -2.13 -34.85
C GLN A 47 21.29 -1.54 -33.43
N GLU A 48 21.99 -0.43 -33.21
CA GLU A 48 22.00 0.26 -31.91
C GLU A 48 20.61 0.82 -31.55
N GLU A 49 19.89 1.41 -32.52
CA GLU A 49 18.53 1.90 -32.30
C GLU A 49 17.55 0.76 -32.02
N GLU A 50 17.66 -0.37 -32.74
CA GLU A 50 16.83 -1.56 -32.49
C GLU A 50 17.12 -2.17 -31.12
N ALA A 51 18.40 -2.25 -30.72
CA ALA A 51 18.79 -2.73 -29.39
C ALA A 51 18.23 -1.81 -28.29
N ARG A 52 18.33 -0.49 -28.45
CA ARG A 52 17.76 0.48 -27.50
C ARG A 52 16.24 0.34 -27.39
N LYS A 53 15.54 0.19 -28.51
CA LYS A 53 14.08 -0.03 -28.51
C LYS A 53 13.69 -1.32 -27.80
N LYS A 54 14.46 -2.40 -27.98
CA LYS A 54 14.23 -3.68 -27.29
C LYS A 54 14.45 -3.54 -25.78
N GLU A 55 15.53 -2.90 -25.36
CA GLU A 55 15.83 -2.67 -23.95
C GLU A 55 14.76 -1.79 -23.27
N GLU A 56 14.34 -0.72 -23.94
CA GLU A 56 13.27 0.15 -23.45
C GLU A 56 11.93 -0.59 -23.33
N ALA A 57 11.59 -1.43 -24.32
CA ALA A 57 10.38 -2.26 -24.27
C ALA A 57 10.43 -3.31 -23.15
N GLU A 58 11.58 -3.95 -22.92
CA GLU A 58 11.77 -4.90 -21.82
C GLU A 58 11.66 -4.20 -20.46
N LEU A 59 12.26 -3.01 -20.31
CA LEU A 59 12.17 -2.22 -19.10
C LEU A 59 10.73 -1.78 -18.82
N ALA A 60 10.00 -1.36 -19.86
CA ALA A 60 8.59 -0.99 -19.76
C ALA A 60 7.72 -2.20 -19.34
N LEU A 61 7.97 -3.38 -19.91
CA LEU A 61 7.27 -4.61 -19.54
C LEU A 61 7.53 -4.98 -18.07
N ARG A 62 8.79 -4.95 -17.62
CA ARG A 62 9.16 -5.24 -16.23
C ARG A 62 8.54 -4.23 -15.26
N ALA A 63 8.45 -2.96 -15.63
CA ALA A 63 7.79 -1.93 -14.81
C ALA A 63 6.28 -2.16 -14.69
N GLU A 64 5.62 -2.58 -15.77
CA GLU A 64 4.19 -2.91 -15.76
C GLU A 64 3.90 -4.15 -14.89
N GLU A 65 4.70 -5.20 -15.03
CA GLU A 65 4.61 -6.41 -14.20
C GLU A 65 4.82 -6.11 -12.71
N ALA A 66 5.83 -5.29 -12.38
CA ALA A 66 6.07 -4.86 -11.00
C ALA A 66 4.89 -4.05 -10.44
N ARG A 67 4.27 -3.18 -11.25
CA ARG A 67 3.08 -2.42 -10.85
C ARG A 67 1.89 -3.34 -10.61
N LYS A 68 1.63 -4.30 -11.51
CA LYS A 68 0.56 -5.30 -11.35
C LYS A 68 0.75 -6.13 -10.08
N LEU A 69 1.98 -6.59 -9.84
CA LEU A 69 2.32 -7.38 -8.65
C LEU A 69 2.12 -6.58 -7.35
N ARG A 70 2.46 -5.28 -7.33
CA ARG A 70 2.22 -4.41 -6.18
C ARG A 70 0.73 -4.26 -5.87
N ILE A 71 -0.08 -3.98 -6.89
CA ILE A 71 -1.54 -3.82 -6.74
C ILE A 71 -2.17 -5.12 -6.24
N GLU A 72 -1.77 -6.27 -6.79
CA GLU A 72 -2.32 -7.56 -6.37
C GLU A 72 -1.91 -7.94 -4.95
N ASN A 73 -0.65 -7.68 -4.56
CA ASN A 73 -0.20 -7.90 -3.19
C ASN A 73 -0.94 -7.00 -2.18
N GLU A 74 -1.19 -5.73 -2.55
CA GLU A 74 -1.98 -4.79 -1.73
C GLU A 74 -3.43 -5.28 -1.59
N ARG A 75 -4.07 -5.69 -2.70
CA ARG A 75 -5.43 -6.26 -2.69
C ARG A 75 -5.52 -7.50 -1.81
N ARG A 76 -4.52 -8.40 -1.88
CA ARG A 76 -4.47 -9.61 -1.04
C ARG A 76 -4.30 -9.25 0.43
N ALA A 77 -3.40 -8.33 0.76
CA ALA A 77 -3.19 -7.88 2.14
C ALA A 77 -4.46 -7.23 2.73
N GLU A 78 -5.19 -6.43 1.96
CA GLU A 78 -6.48 -5.86 2.38
C GLU A 78 -7.57 -6.92 2.59
N GLU A 79 -7.58 -7.97 1.78
CA GLU A 79 -8.52 -9.09 1.90
C GLU A 79 -8.23 -9.93 3.15
N GLU A 80 -6.95 -10.26 3.38
CA GLU A 80 -6.48 -10.93 4.60
C GLU A 80 -6.80 -10.11 5.85
N ALA A 81 -6.57 -8.79 5.82
CA ALA A 81 -6.91 -7.90 6.92
C ALA A 81 -8.42 -7.89 7.21
N ARG A 82 -9.26 -7.83 6.17
CA ARG A 82 -10.72 -7.90 6.31
C ARG A 82 -11.19 -9.25 6.86
N GLU A 83 -10.56 -10.34 6.44
CA GLU A 83 -10.87 -11.67 6.97
C GLU A 83 -10.48 -11.80 8.45
N ALA A 84 -9.29 -11.33 8.82
CA ALA A 84 -8.85 -11.29 10.22
C ALA A 84 -9.80 -10.45 11.08
N ASP A 85 -10.22 -9.27 10.61
CA ASP A 85 -11.19 -8.43 11.29
C ASP A 85 -12.56 -9.13 11.44
N ARG A 86 -13.02 -9.86 10.41
CA ARG A 86 -14.26 -10.67 10.49
C ARG A 86 -14.14 -11.80 11.52
N ALA A 87 -13.03 -12.53 11.51
CA ALA A 87 -12.77 -13.62 12.44
C ALA A 87 -12.70 -13.11 13.89
N PHE A 88 -12.02 -11.97 14.09
CA PHE A 88 -11.96 -11.29 15.38
C PHE A 88 -13.36 -10.93 15.89
N VAL A 89 -14.18 -10.26 15.08
CA VAL A 89 -15.56 -9.90 15.47
C VAL A 89 -16.41 -11.12 15.80
N ALA A 90 -16.26 -12.21 15.04
CA ALA A 90 -17.01 -13.45 15.26
C ALA A 90 -16.60 -14.20 16.54
N SER A 91 -15.37 -14.02 17.01
CA SER A 91 -14.88 -14.67 18.23
C SER A 91 -15.35 -14.04 19.54
N VAL A 92 -15.86 -12.80 19.49
CA VAL A 92 -16.22 -12.05 20.70
C VAL A 92 -17.70 -12.25 21.03
N PRO A 93 -18.05 -12.79 22.22
CA PRO A 93 -19.43 -12.84 22.69
C PRO A 93 -20.02 -11.43 22.83
N ARG A 94 -21.28 -11.26 22.42
CA ARG A 94 -22.00 -9.97 22.48
C ARG A 94 -22.92 -9.87 23.68
N GLY A 95 -23.30 -8.64 24.02
CA GLY A 95 -24.20 -8.32 25.13
C GLY A 95 -23.48 -8.25 26.48
N GLY A 96 -24.24 -8.06 27.55
CA GLY A 96 -23.71 -7.85 28.90
C GLY A 96 -22.74 -8.93 29.38
N ASP A 97 -23.03 -10.21 29.13
CA ASP A 97 -22.12 -11.31 29.49
C ASP A 97 -20.78 -11.23 28.76
N GLY A 98 -20.81 -10.85 27.48
CA GLY A 98 -19.62 -10.59 26.69
C GLY A 98 -18.78 -9.46 27.26
N VAL A 99 -19.43 -8.34 27.61
CA VAL A 99 -18.79 -7.18 28.25
C VAL A 99 -18.13 -7.58 29.56
N ARG A 100 -18.84 -8.30 30.44
CA ARG A 100 -18.29 -8.78 31.73
C ARG A 100 -17.10 -9.72 31.53
N ALA A 101 -17.17 -10.62 30.55
CA ALA A 101 -16.05 -11.51 30.22
C ALA A 101 -14.81 -10.72 29.78
N GLN A 102 -14.97 -9.71 28.91
CA GLN A 102 -13.85 -8.89 28.46
C GLN A 102 -13.26 -8.03 29.58
N ILE A 103 -14.09 -7.45 30.46
CA ILE A 103 -13.61 -6.73 31.64
C ILE A 103 -12.84 -7.66 32.59
N GLY A 104 -13.28 -8.92 32.73
CA GLY A 104 -12.57 -9.95 33.47
C GLY A 104 -11.15 -10.18 32.95
N LEU A 105 -10.97 -10.25 31.62
CA LEU A 105 -9.66 -10.38 30.98
C LEU A 105 -8.77 -9.16 31.23
N ILE A 106 -9.32 -7.95 31.14
CA ILE A 106 -8.58 -6.70 31.45
C ILE A 106 -8.10 -6.74 32.90
N ARG A 107 -8.98 -7.13 33.84
CA ARG A 107 -8.65 -7.23 35.27
C ARG A 107 -7.56 -8.26 35.52
N GLU A 108 -7.65 -9.45 34.93
CA GLU A 108 -6.65 -10.50 35.06
C GLU A 108 -5.29 -10.05 34.51
N ALA A 109 -5.28 -9.41 33.34
CA ALA A 109 -4.07 -8.86 32.74
C ALA A 109 -3.41 -7.83 33.65
N CYS A 110 -4.17 -6.89 34.21
CA CYS A 110 -3.65 -5.88 35.14
C CYS A 110 -3.10 -6.53 36.42
N ARG A 111 -3.77 -7.55 36.97
CA ARG A 111 -3.31 -8.27 38.18
C ARG A 111 -2.04 -9.08 37.97
N SER A 112 -1.79 -9.54 36.74
CA SER A 112 -0.61 -10.34 36.42
C SER A 112 0.71 -9.55 36.45
N ASN A 113 0.65 -8.21 36.51
CA ASN A 113 1.82 -7.35 36.58
C ASN A 113 2.47 -7.40 37.97
N THR A 114 3.71 -7.89 38.00
CA THR A 114 4.48 -8.20 39.22
C THR A 114 5.12 -6.98 39.89
N ASP A 115 5.09 -5.82 39.23
CA ASP A 115 5.69 -4.57 39.71
C ASP A 115 4.77 -3.76 40.64
N GLY A 116 3.59 -4.30 40.99
CA GLY A 116 2.60 -3.63 41.83
C GLY A 116 1.88 -2.46 41.14
N SER A 117 2.07 -2.28 39.82
CA SER A 117 1.38 -1.24 39.03
C SER A 117 -0.03 -1.65 38.63
N GLY A 118 -0.39 -2.95 38.75
CA GLY A 118 -1.64 -3.51 38.27
C GLY A 118 -2.91 -2.78 38.70
N GLU A 119 -2.97 -2.30 39.94
CA GLU A 119 -4.11 -1.52 40.44
C GLU A 119 -4.25 -0.17 39.72
N LYS A 120 -3.14 0.50 39.43
CA LYS A 120 -3.14 1.78 38.70
C LYS A 120 -3.55 1.58 37.24
N GLU A 121 -3.07 0.50 36.62
CA GLU A 121 -3.44 0.15 35.25
C GLU A 121 -4.92 -0.19 35.14
N TRP A 122 -5.44 -0.99 36.08
CA TRP A 122 -6.86 -1.30 36.18
C TRP A 122 -7.71 -0.03 36.27
N ASN A 123 -7.39 0.85 37.22
CA ASN A 123 -8.10 2.12 37.41
C ASN A 123 -8.04 3.02 36.17
N THR A 124 -6.90 3.02 35.46
CA THR A 124 -6.74 3.77 34.21
C THR A 124 -7.63 3.20 33.12
N ALA A 125 -7.60 1.88 32.91
CA ALA A 125 -8.37 1.22 31.87
C ALA A 125 -9.88 1.33 32.10
N ILE A 126 -10.35 1.04 33.32
CA ILE A 126 -11.79 1.10 33.64
C ILE A 126 -12.28 2.55 33.64
N GLY A 127 -11.48 3.51 34.11
CA GLY A 127 -11.81 4.93 34.08
C GLY A 127 -11.87 5.50 32.65
N ALA A 128 -10.97 5.06 31.76
CA ALA A 128 -11.01 5.41 30.35
C ALA A 128 -12.26 4.85 29.65
N LEU A 129 -12.60 3.58 29.90
CA LEU A 129 -13.83 2.95 29.40
C LEU A 129 -15.08 3.69 29.88
N HIS A 130 -15.18 3.97 31.18
CA HIS A 130 -16.27 4.75 31.76
C HIS A 130 -16.40 6.13 31.10
N THR A 131 -15.28 6.82 30.88
CA THR A 131 -15.28 8.12 30.21
C THR A 131 -15.81 8.03 28.78
N ILE A 132 -15.37 7.03 28.02
CA ILE A 132 -15.81 6.83 26.63
C ILE A 132 -17.31 6.55 26.58
N PHE A 133 -17.81 5.59 27.37
CA PHE A 133 -19.23 5.23 27.36
C PHE A 133 -20.12 6.33 27.95
N THR A 134 -19.65 7.09 28.94
CA THR A 134 -20.37 8.28 29.43
C THR A 134 -20.52 9.34 28.35
N GLN A 135 -19.46 9.61 27.58
CA GLN A 135 -19.53 10.56 26.46
C GLN A 135 -20.53 10.12 25.40
N ILE A 136 -20.51 8.83 25.04
CA ILE A 136 -21.48 8.25 24.10
C ILE A 136 -22.91 8.40 24.64
N MET A 137 -23.17 8.02 25.89
CA MET A 137 -24.50 8.09 26.49
C MET A 137 -25.00 9.53 26.67
N SER A 138 -24.09 10.49 26.83
CA SER A 138 -24.46 11.90 26.95
C SER A 138 -24.99 12.50 25.64
N ARG A 139 -24.51 11.99 24.49
CA ARG A 139 -24.84 12.48 23.13
C ARG A 139 -24.78 11.34 22.11
N PRO A 140 -25.71 10.37 22.20
CA PRO A 140 -25.70 9.17 21.35
C PRO A 140 -25.82 9.50 19.86
N GLU A 141 -26.48 10.59 19.50
CA GLU A 141 -26.67 11.07 18.13
C GLU A 141 -25.36 11.60 17.50
N GLU A 142 -24.37 12.03 18.30
CA GLU A 142 -23.12 12.60 17.79
C GLU A 142 -22.12 11.48 17.37
N PRO A 143 -21.86 11.25 16.06
CA PRO A 143 -21.08 10.09 15.61
C PRO A 143 -19.62 10.11 16.09
N LYS A 144 -19.07 11.29 16.40
CA LYS A 144 -17.69 11.45 16.85
C LYS A 144 -17.39 10.72 18.17
N PHE A 145 -18.38 10.59 19.07
CA PHE A 145 -18.20 9.87 20.33
C PHE A 145 -18.30 8.36 20.15
N ARG A 146 -18.98 7.91 19.08
CA ARG A 146 -19.15 6.51 18.73
C ARG A 146 -18.10 5.99 17.75
N ARG A 147 -17.10 6.81 17.42
CA ARG A 147 -15.94 6.45 16.57
C ARG A 147 -14.70 6.39 17.45
N ILE A 148 -14.22 5.18 17.72
CA ILE A 148 -12.97 4.95 18.47
C ILE A 148 -11.91 4.45 17.51
N ARG A 149 -10.91 5.29 17.24
CA ARG A 149 -9.77 4.96 16.38
C ARG A 149 -8.89 3.88 17.02
N ARG A 150 -8.62 2.78 16.30
CA ARG A 150 -7.78 1.67 16.78
C ARG A 150 -6.31 2.06 16.95
N ASP A 151 -5.86 3.05 16.20
CA ASP A 151 -4.49 3.57 16.18
C ASP A 151 -4.28 4.75 17.14
N HIS A 152 -5.33 5.18 17.88
CA HIS A 152 -5.21 6.34 18.75
C HIS A 152 -4.28 6.04 19.95
N PRO A 153 -3.19 6.81 20.15
CA PRO A 153 -2.15 6.47 21.14
C PRO A 153 -2.70 6.31 22.55
N LYS A 154 -3.54 7.26 23.00
CA LYS A 154 -4.16 7.19 24.32
C LYS A 154 -5.12 6.02 24.48
N PHE A 155 -5.81 5.63 23.39
CA PHE A 155 -6.69 4.46 23.44
C PHE A 155 -5.84 3.20 23.63
N LEU A 156 -4.77 3.05 22.85
CA LEU A 156 -3.85 1.92 22.95
C LEU A 156 -3.19 1.85 24.33
N GLU A 157 -2.76 2.98 24.87
CA GLU A 157 -2.13 3.08 26.18
C GLU A 157 -3.09 2.73 27.32
N ASP A 158 -4.29 3.32 27.33
CA ASP A 158 -5.21 3.21 28.45
C ASP A 158 -6.02 1.90 28.41
N VAL A 159 -6.42 1.42 27.23
CA VAL A 159 -7.41 0.33 27.08
C VAL A 159 -6.94 -0.72 26.09
N GLY A 160 -6.58 -0.32 24.87
CA GLY A 160 -6.37 -1.21 23.73
C GLY A 160 -5.16 -2.14 23.82
N ARG A 161 -4.22 -1.90 24.76
CA ARG A 161 -3.11 -2.82 25.05
C ARG A 161 -3.53 -4.03 25.89
N HIS A 162 -4.65 -3.95 26.62
CA HIS A 162 -5.08 -5.01 27.51
C HIS A 162 -5.91 -6.06 26.75
N PRO A 163 -5.71 -7.36 27.00
CA PRO A 163 -6.65 -8.40 26.55
C PRO A 163 -8.08 -8.06 26.98
N GLY A 164 -9.03 -8.10 26.05
CA GLY A 164 -10.41 -7.69 26.29
C GLY A 164 -10.67 -6.20 26.04
N GLY A 165 -9.64 -5.36 25.98
CA GLY A 165 -9.77 -3.91 25.81
C GLY A 165 -10.31 -3.48 24.44
N LYS A 166 -10.05 -4.26 23.39
CA LYS A 166 -10.62 -4.01 22.04
C LYS A 166 -11.95 -4.73 21.88
N GLU A 167 -12.01 -5.94 22.40
CA GLU A 167 -13.13 -6.86 22.35
C GLU A 167 -14.35 -6.29 23.07
N ILE A 168 -14.17 -5.52 24.15
CA ILE A 168 -15.28 -4.90 24.88
C ILE A 168 -16.16 -4.04 23.96
N PHE A 169 -15.57 -3.32 23.00
CA PHE A 169 -16.35 -2.53 22.03
C PHE A 169 -17.20 -3.45 21.14
N ILE A 170 -16.65 -4.56 20.67
CA ILE A 170 -17.39 -5.54 19.88
C ILE A 170 -18.50 -6.19 20.70
N ALA A 171 -18.22 -6.52 21.97
CA ALA A 171 -19.20 -7.06 22.90
C ALA A 171 -20.36 -6.08 23.15
N SER A 172 -20.06 -4.77 23.13
CA SER A 172 -21.00 -3.65 23.30
C SER A 172 -21.69 -3.22 21.99
N GLY A 173 -21.65 -4.05 20.95
CA GLY A 173 -22.36 -3.78 19.68
C GLY A 173 -21.59 -2.95 18.65
N PHE A 174 -20.34 -2.56 18.90
CA PHE A 174 -19.52 -1.87 17.90
C PHE A 174 -19.10 -2.82 16.78
N ARG A 175 -18.85 -2.24 15.61
CA ARG A 175 -18.32 -2.92 14.43
C ARG A 175 -16.97 -2.34 14.06
N LEU A 176 -16.18 -3.10 13.33
CA LEU A 176 -14.97 -2.60 12.69
C LEU A 176 -15.34 -1.90 11.40
N ASP A 177 -14.91 -0.65 11.25
CA ASP A 177 -15.14 0.16 10.05
C ASP A 177 -13.88 0.95 9.68
N ASN A 178 -13.76 1.31 8.40
CA ASN A 178 -12.66 2.10 7.87
C ASN A 178 -13.20 3.49 7.46
N ILE A 179 -13.17 4.42 8.42
CA ILE A 179 -13.66 5.79 8.21
C ILE A 179 -12.45 6.64 7.80
N GLU A 180 -12.48 7.16 6.57
CA GLU A 180 -11.43 8.03 5.99
C GLU A 180 -10.05 7.36 5.96
N GLY A 181 -10.01 6.05 5.68
CA GLY A 181 -8.77 5.28 5.65
C GLY A 181 -8.21 4.92 7.04
N VAL A 182 -8.96 5.18 8.11
CA VAL A 182 -8.56 4.85 9.49
C VAL A 182 -9.48 3.76 10.05
N SER A 183 -8.89 2.64 10.47
CA SER A 183 -9.62 1.55 11.11
C SER A 183 -10.10 1.96 12.51
N CYS A 184 -11.39 1.81 12.77
CA CYS A 184 -12.04 2.24 13.99
C CYS A 184 -13.10 1.25 14.45
N PHE A 185 -13.36 1.26 15.76
CA PHE A 185 -14.61 0.74 16.31
C PHE A 185 -15.68 1.81 16.09
N PHE A 186 -16.76 1.43 15.42
CA PHE A 186 -17.88 2.31 15.15
C PHE A 186 -19.20 1.65 15.55
N SER A 187 -19.99 2.36 16.35
CA SER A 187 -21.35 1.96 16.68
C SER A 187 -22.30 2.76 15.80
N LYS A 188 -22.97 2.10 14.85
CA LYS A 188 -23.88 2.74 13.88
C LYS A 188 -25.27 2.84 14.49
N GLU A 189 -25.84 4.04 14.46
CA GLU A 189 -27.20 4.27 14.97
C GLU A 189 -28.21 3.75 13.94
N PRO A 190 -29.18 2.93 14.37
CA PRO A 190 -30.31 2.53 13.55
C PRO A 190 -31.17 3.73 13.16
N ASN A 191 -31.79 3.68 11.98
CA ASN A 191 -32.69 4.76 11.57
C ASN A 191 -34.00 4.66 12.36
N ILE A 192 -34.17 5.57 13.33
CA ILE A 192 -35.32 5.59 14.25
C ILE A 192 -36.67 5.70 13.54
N GLU A 193 -36.74 6.31 12.36
CA GLU A 193 -38.00 6.45 11.59
C GLU A 193 -38.45 5.11 10.96
N HIS A 194 -37.53 4.16 10.81
CA HIS A 194 -37.78 2.89 10.13
C HIS A 194 -37.57 1.67 11.03
N ASP A 195 -36.87 1.82 12.15
CA ASP A 195 -36.47 0.73 13.04
C ASP A 195 -36.35 1.22 14.49
N MET A 196 -37.50 1.46 15.12
CA MET A 196 -37.59 1.90 16.52
C MET A 196 -37.09 0.82 17.50
N ASP A 197 -37.36 -0.45 17.20
CA ASP A 197 -36.92 -1.58 18.02
C ASP A 197 -35.39 -1.71 17.97
N GLY A 198 -34.80 -1.67 16.76
CA GLY A 198 -33.35 -1.69 16.60
C GLY A 198 -32.67 -0.50 17.29
N TRP A 199 -33.25 0.70 17.22
CA TRP A 199 -32.73 1.86 17.96
C TRP A 199 -32.76 1.63 19.48
N SER A 200 -33.85 1.06 19.99
CA SER A 200 -34.02 0.77 21.42
C SER A 200 -33.03 -0.28 21.90
N ASP A 201 -32.86 -1.37 21.15
CA ASP A 201 -31.89 -2.44 21.45
C ASP A 201 -30.46 -1.89 21.46
N TRP A 202 -30.09 -1.12 20.43
CA TRP A 202 -28.80 -0.46 20.32
C TRP A 202 -28.51 0.46 21.52
N PHE A 203 -29.48 1.29 21.91
CA PHE A 203 -29.31 2.20 23.05
C PHE A 203 -29.24 1.43 24.37
N ASN A 204 -30.03 0.36 24.53
CA ASN A 204 -30.02 -0.49 25.71
C ASN A 204 -28.67 -1.24 25.86
N GLU A 205 -28.06 -1.70 24.77
CA GLU A 205 -26.72 -2.32 24.80
C GLU A 205 -25.65 -1.34 25.33
N LEU A 206 -25.67 -0.08 24.87
CA LEU A 206 -24.75 0.96 25.33
C LEU A 206 -24.96 1.28 26.82
N LYS A 207 -26.23 1.36 27.24
CA LYS A 207 -26.60 1.62 28.63
C LYS A 207 -26.19 0.47 29.55
N GLU A 208 -26.47 -0.76 29.15
CA GLU A 208 -26.09 -1.98 29.89
C GLU A 208 -24.56 -2.03 30.05
N THR A 209 -23.82 -1.74 28.98
CA THR A 209 -22.35 -1.68 29.02
C THR A 209 -21.85 -0.66 30.03
N LEU A 210 -22.39 0.57 30.02
CA LEU A 210 -21.99 1.60 30.97
C LEU A 210 -22.29 1.17 32.41
N GLN A 211 -23.47 0.61 32.66
CA GLN A 211 -23.85 0.11 33.99
C GLN A 211 -22.87 -0.98 34.47
N ILE A 212 -22.49 -1.92 33.60
CA ILE A 212 -21.51 -2.95 33.93
C ILE A 212 -20.16 -2.32 34.29
N ILE A 213 -19.70 -1.33 33.53
CA ILE A 213 -18.45 -0.63 33.84
C ILE A 213 -18.52 0.06 35.20
N GLU A 214 -19.62 0.77 35.49
CA GLU A 214 -19.85 1.43 36.78
C GLU A 214 -19.86 0.43 37.95
N GLU A 215 -20.51 -0.72 37.79
CA GLU A 215 -20.50 -1.81 38.78
C GLU A 215 -19.07 -2.32 39.05
N GLU A 216 -18.22 -2.40 38.04
CA GLU A 216 -16.84 -2.87 38.16
C GLU A 216 -15.88 -1.83 38.73
N MET A 217 -16.23 -0.53 38.68
CA MET A 217 -15.47 0.54 39.33
C MET A 217 -15.66 0.59 40.84
N ILE A 218 -16.79 0.08 41.35
CA ILE A 218 -17.13 0.08 42.78
C ILE A 218 -16.52 -1.14 43.52
N LYS A 219 -16.16 -2.19 42.78
CA LYS A 219 -15.60 -3.45 43.30
C LYS A 219 -14.10 -3.36 43.53
#